data_AF-A0A8J7QHA4-F1
#
_entry.id   AF-A0A8J7QHA4-F1
#
_cell.length_a   1.000
_cell.length_b   1.000
_cell.length_c   1.000
_cell.angle_alpha   90.00
_cell.angle_beta   90.00
_cell.angle_gamma   90.00
#
_symmetry.space_group_name_H-M   'P 1'
#
loop_
_entity.id
_entity.type
_entity.pdbx_description
1 polymer ?
#
loop_
_entity_poly.entity_id
_entity_poly.type
_entity_poly.pdbx_seq_one_letter_code
_entity_poly.pdbx_strand_id
1 'polypeptide(L)'
;MNAIPVLDMYEHLNQFLPFKNEMLYFHLVPTEADDQPCIRYRDRLYNNLPMLLDRAPHLGDKDELPAFAQIVNFMLAGGRFSYIEHPQSFCVEYERMMSHIEPDMEPAFHRHGPFETDEISKPSLEADHLQFYVYQRHTMVPYRVTCPFPRITAADNIPYELLPYRC
;
A
#
# COMPACT_ATOMS: atom_id res chain seq x y z
N MET A 1 -15.06 -34.38 -14.78
CA MET A 1 -14.63 -33.32 -13.84
C MET A 1 -13.46 -32.61 -14.50
N ASN A 2 -13.73 -31.47 -15.16
CA ASN A 2 -12.68 -30.67 -15.78
C ASN A 2 -12.25 -29.62 -14.76
N ALA A 3 -11.04 -29.76 -14.23
CA ALA A 3 -10.38 -28.69 -13.50
C ALA A 3 -10.14 -27.53 -14.47
N ILE A 4 -10.73 -26.38 -14.18
CA ILE A 4 -10.45 -25.14 -14.90
C ILE A 4 -9.01 -24.73 -14.52
N PRO A 5 -8.11 -24.43 -15.46
CA PRO A 5 -6.78 -23.94 -15.15
C PRO A 5 -6.90 -22.49 -14.66
N VAL A 6 -6.94 -22.29 -13.34
CA VAL A 6 -6.94 -20.96 -12.70
C VAL A 6 -5.51 -20.42 -12.61
N LEU A 7 -4.78 -20.38 -13.74
CA LEU A 7 -3.37 -20.00 -13.71
C LEU A 7 -2.92 -18.98 -14.77
N ASP A 8 -3.78 -18.54 -15.69
CA ASP A 8 -3.33 -17.72 -16.83
C ASP A 8 -4.02 -16.35 -17.01
N MET A 9 -4.64 -15.75 -15.98
CA MET A 9 -5.44 -14.52 -16.22
C MET A 9 -5.33 -13.36 -15.20
N TYR A 10 -4.27 -13.26 -14.41
CA TYR A 10 -4.02 -12.05 -13.59
C TYR A 10 -2.60 -11.51 -13.78
N GLU A 11 -2.34 -10.92 -14.95
CA GLU A 11 -1.08 -10.20 -15.23
C GLU A 11 -1.05 -8.75 -14.68
N HIS A 12 -2.05 -8.30 -13.92
CA HIS A 12 -2.11 -6.91 -13.47
C HIS A 12 -2.12 -6.79 -11.95
N LEU A 13 -1.05 -7.30 -11.35
CA LEU A 13 -0.29 -6.76 -10.21
C LEU A 13 0.53 -7.90 -9.58
N ASN A 14 1.48 -8.45 -10.34
CA ASN A 14 2.45 -9.40 -9.79
C ASN A 14 3.47 -8.67 -8.90
N GLN A 15 2.99 -8.02 -7.84
CA GLN A 15 3.81 -7.60 -6.73
C GLN A 15 4.03 -8.83 -5.86
N PHE A 16 5.30 -9.18 -5.69
CA PHE A 16 5.72 -10.18 -4.74
C PHE A 16 6.55 -9.50 -3.67
N LEU A 17 6.35 -9.94 -2.43
CA LEU A 17 7.10 -9.44 -1.31
C LEU A 17 7.95 -10.58 -0.76
N PRO A 18 9.29 -10.54 -0.94
CA PRO A 18 10.16 -11.50 -0.30
C PRO A 18 10.16 -11.25 1.21
N PHE A 19 9.95 -12.30 1.98
CA PHE A 19 9.84 -12.22 3.43
C PHE A 19 10.47 -13.43 4.09
N LYS A 20 11.61 -13.29 4.78
CA LYS A 20 12.26 -14.37 5.57
C LYS A 20 12.20 -15.77 4.90
N ASN A 21 12.56 -15.85 3.60
CA ASN A 21 12.54 -17.05 2.73
C ASN A 21 11.15 -17.53 2.23
N GLU A 22 10.12 -16.75 2.47
CA GLU A 22 8.75 -16.95 2.00
C GLU A 22 8.37 -15.85 1.01
N MET A 23 7.34 -16.13 0.20
CA MET A 23 6.87 -15.22 -0.83
C MET A 23 5.38 -14.98 -0.64
N LEU A 24 5.01 -13.71 -0.52
CA LEU A 24 3.62 -13.27 -0.58
C LEU A 24 3.33 -12.81 -2.00
N TYR A 25 2.20 -13.24 -2.55
CA TYR A 25 1.72 -12.78 -3.86
C TYR A 25 0.43 -12.01 -3.69
N PHE A 26 0.37 -10.85 -4.32
CA PHE A 26 -0.72 -9.89 -4.19
C PHE A 26 -1.66 -10.08 -5.39
N HIS A 27 -2.94 -10.33 -5.12
CA HIS A 27 -3.93 -10.68 -6.14
C HIS A 27 -5.16 -9.78 -6.02
N LEU A 28 -5.65 -9.29 -7.14
CA LEU A 28 -6.99 -8.73 -7.25
C LEU A 28 -7.91 -9.84 -7.78
N VAL A 29 -8.90 -10.24 -6.99
CA VAL A 29 -9.87 -11.27 -7.34
C VAL A 29 -11.17 -10.57 -7.72
N PRO A 30 -11.62 -10.65 -8.99
CA PRO A 30 -12.86 -10.04 -9.45
C PRO A 30 -14.06 -10.57 -8.67
N THR A 31 -14.92 -9.65 -8.25
CA THR A 31 -16.24 -9.97 -7.68
C THR A 31 -17.34 -9.29 -8.50
N GLU A 32 -18.60 -9.52 -8.15
CA GLU A 32 -19.74 -8.90 -8.84
C GLU A 32 -19.78 -7.37 -8.70
N ALA A 33 -19.15 -6.81 -7.66
CA ALA A 33 -19.20 -5.38 -7.35
C ALA A 33 -17.87 -4.64 -7.62
N ASP A 34 -16.73 -5.26 -7.29
CA ASP A 34 -15.40 -4.69 -7.47
C ASP A 34 -14.31 -5.77 -7.39
N ASP A 35 -13.06 -5.42 -7.69
CA ASP A 35 -11.90 -6.28 -7.47
C ASP A 35 -11.56 -6.37 -5.97
N GLN A 36 -11.58 -7.58 -5.42
CA GLN A 36 -11.25 -7.84 -4.01
C GLN A 36 -9.75 -8.12 -3.84
N PRO A 37 -9.01 -7.32 -3.04
CA PRO A 37 -7.63 -7.63 -2.70
C PRO A 37 -7.53 -8.92 -1.88
N CYS A 38 -6.67 -9.82 -2.34
CA CYS A 38 -6.35 -11.09 -1.70
C CYS A 38 -4.83 -11.32 -1.74
N ILE A 39 -4.27 -11.86 -0.67
CA ILE A 39 -2.85 -12.24 -0.62
C ILE A 39 -2.75 -13.75 -0.61
N ARG A 40 -1.96 -14.30 -1.53
CA ARG A 40 -1.60 -15.72 -1.53
C ARG A 40 -0.37 -15.92 -0.67
N TYR A 41 -0.50 -16.77 0.32
CA TYR A 41 0.59 -17.23 1.17
C TYR A 41 0.60 -18.75 1.19
N ARG A 42 1.72 -19.33 0.70
CA ARG A 42 1.85 -20.77 0.41
C ARG A 42 0.76 -21.23 -0.57
N ASP A 43 -0.09 -22.17 -0.18
CA ASP A 43 -1.13 -22.81 -0.98
C ASP A 43 -2.52 -22.18 -0.82
N ARG A 44 -2.64 -21.04 -0.11
CA ARG A 44 -3.94 -20.44 0.26
C ARG A 44 -4.02 -18.94 -0.05
N LEU A 45 -5.23 -18.49 -0.37
CA LEU A 45 -5.58 -17.07 -0.51
C LEU A 45 -6.25 -16.55 0.75
N TYR A 46 -5.90 -15.32 1.13
CA TYR A 46 -6.43 -14.62 2.28
C TYR A 46 -6.97 -13.26 1.83
N ASN A 47 -8.22 -12.95 2.16
CA ASN A 47 -8.88 -11.69 1.83
C ASN A 47 -9.06 -10.77 3.05
N ASN A 48 -8.52 -11.17 4.20
CA ASN A 48 -8.50 -10.36 5.40
C ASN A 48 -7.21 -10.61 6.17
N LEU A 49 -6.74 -9.56 6.85
CA LEU A 49 -5.49 -9.59 7.59
C LEU A 49 -5.51 -10.55 8.79
N PRO A 50 -6.57 -10.63 9.62
CA PRO A 50 -6.58 -11.55 10.76
C PRO A 50 -6.34 -13.01 10.36
N MET A 51 -7.01 -13.51 9.31
CA MET A 51 -6.80 -14.88 8.84
C MET A 51 -5.38 -15.11 8.31
N LEU A 52 -4.77 -14.10 7.68
CA LEU A 52 -3.38 -14.17 7.23
C LEU A 52 -2.43 -14.24 8.44
N LEU A 53 -2.64 -13.40 9.46
CA LEU A 53 -1.81 -13.37 10.67
C LEU A 53 -1.98 -14.62 11.54
N ASP A 54 -3.18 -15.22 11.59
CA ASP A 54 -3.38 -16.52 12.26
C ASP A 54 -2.51 -17.62 11.63
N ARG A 55 -2.28 -17.55 10.31
CA ARG A 55 -1.42 -18.52 9.61
C ARG A 55 0.06 -18.15 9.65
N ALA A 56 0.37 -16.87 9.56
CA ALA A 56 1.71 -16.30 9.45
C ALA A 56 1.91 -15.19 10.49
N PRO A 57 1.95 -15.52 11.80
CA PRO A 57 1.95 -14.52 12.87
C PRO A 57 3.19 -13.62 12.83
N HIS A 58 4.30 -14.12 12.30
CA HIS A 58 5.53 -13.38 12.13
C HIS A 58 5.40 -12.15 11.21
N LEU A 59 4.36 -12.09 10.36
CA LEU A 59 4.11 -10.92 9.53
C LEU A 59 3.69 -9.71 10.39
N GLY A 60 3.14 -9.96 11.58
CA GLY A 60 2.83 -8.95 12.60
C GLY A 60 3.97 -8.66 13.57
N ASP A 61 5.21 -9.11 13.29
CA ASP A 61 6.36 -8.82 14.13
C ASP A 61 6.82 -7.37 13.93
N LYS A 62 7.32 -6.74 15.00
CA LYS A 62 7.80 -5.34 14.96
C LYS A 62 9.04 -5.14 14.09
N ASP A 63 9.77 -6.21 13.78
CA ASP A 63 10.93 -6.14 12.90
C ASP A 63 10.54 -6.09 11.42
N GLU A 64 9.23 -6.20 11.13
CA GLU A 64 8.68 -6.48 9.81
C GLU A 64 7.69 -5.40 9.34
N LEU A 65 7.78 -4.20 9.93
CA LEU A 65 6.90 -3.08 9.62
C LEU A 65 6.82 -2.75 8.12
N PRO A 66 7.91 -2.76 7.32
CA PRO A 66 7.83 -2.52 5.89
C PRO A 66 6.98 -3.55 5.16
N ALA A 67 7.04 -4.82 5.58
CA ALA A 67 6.24 -5.86 4.96
C ALA A 67 4.77 -5.76 5.38
N PHE A 68 4.53 -5.54 6.67
CA PHE A 68 3.19 -5.32 7.20
C PHE A 68 2.52 -4.10 6.54
N ALA A 69 3.22 -2.98 6.39
CA ALA A 69 2.70 -1.77 5.72
C ALA A 69 2.23 -2.07 4.28
N GLN A 70 3.00 -2.86 3.51
CA GLN A 70 2.64 -3.26 2.15
C GLN A 70 1.41 -4.16 2.12
N ILE A 71 1.36 -5.16 3.00
CA ILE A 71 0.22 -6.06 3.17
C ILE A 71 -1.05 -5.26 3.48
N VAL A 72 -0.96 -4.36 4.47
CA VAL A 72 -2.07 -3.53 4.91
C VAL A 72 -2.54 -2.60 3.82
N ASN A 73 -1.63 -1.87 3.17
CA ASN A 73 -1.98 -0.98 2.07
C ASN A 73 -2.73 -1.71 0.96
N PHE A 74 -2.27 -2.90 0.59
CA PHE A 74 -2.92 -3.69 -0.44
C PHE A 74 -4.29 -4.22 0.01
N MET A 75 -4.41 -4.70 1.24
CA MET A 75 -5.69 -5.19 1.77
C MET A 75 -6.74 -4.08 1.86
N LEU A 76 -6.32 -2.84 2.13
CA LEU A 76 -7.22 -1.69 2.27
C LEU A 76 -7.59 -1.02 0.94
N ALA A 77 -6.63 -0.88 0.03
CA ALA A 77 -6.82 -0.07 -1.17
C ALA A 77 -6.43 -0.79 -2.47
N GLY A 78 -6.14 -2.10 -2.40
CA GLY A 78 -5.73 -2.90 -3.55
C GLY A 78 -4.54 -2.28 -4.26
N GLY A 79 -4.73 -2.01 -5.56
CA GLY A 79 -3.72 -1.39 -6.41
C GLY A 79 -3.76 0.14 -6.48
N ARG A 80 -4.65 0.82 -5.75
CA ARG A 80 -4.87 2.27 -5.90
C ARG A 80 -3.68 3.11 -5.43
N PHE A 81 -3.02 2.66 -4.36
CA PHE A 81 -1.85 3.32 -3.78
C PHE A 81 -0.64 2.39 -3.82
N SER A 82 0.53 2.97 -4.07
CA SER A 82 1.82 2.30 -3.96
C SER A 82 2.49 2.67 -2.64
N TYR A 83 3.06 1.68 -1.96
CA TYR A 83 3.91 1.90 -0.81
C TYR A 83 5.21 2.62 -1.19
N ILE A 84 5.64 3.59 -0.38
CA ILE A 84 6.92 4.28 -0.58
C ILE A 84 8.03 3.46 0.09
N GLU A 85 8.69 2.62 -0.69
CA GLU A 85 9.77 1.75 -0.20
C GLU A 85 11.06 2.53 0.14
N HIS A 86 11.36 3.56 -0.64
CA HIS A 86 12.56 4.37 -0.52
C HIS A 86 12.18 5.85 -0.38
N PRO A 87 11.93 6.33 0.86
CA PRO A 87 11.52 7.71 1.12
C PRO A 87 12.36 8.76 0.40
N GLN A 88 13.69 8.67 0.52
CA GLN A 88 14.60 9.65 -0.08
C GLN A 88 14.50 9.68 -1.62
N SER A 89 14.47 8.51 -2.26
CA SER A 89 14.33 8.41 -3.71
C SER A 89 12.99 8.96 -4.19
N PHE A 90 11.91 8.67 -3.46
CA PHE A 90 10.58 9.20 -3.75
C PHE A 90 10.55 10.72 -3.63
N CYS A 91 11.10 11.30 -2.56
CA CYS A 91 11.11 12.75 -2.37
C CYS A 91 11.85 13.46 -3.51
N VAL A 92 13.01 12.95 -3.94
CA VAL A 92 13.78 13.50 -5.07
C VAL A 92 12.98 13.41 -6.37
N GLU A 93 12.32 12.29 -6.64
CA GLU A 93 11.50 12.11 -7.84
C GLU A 93 10.28 13.02 -7.83
N TYR A 94 9.60 13.13 -6.69
CA TYR A 94 8.44 13.99 -6.49
C TYR A 94 8.80 15.46 -6.71
N GLU A 95 9.89 15.95 -6.11
CA GLU A 95 10.36 17.32 -6.30
C GLU A 95 10.74 17.61 -7.76
N ARG A 96 11.40 16.65 -8.43
CA ARG A 96 11.68 16.75 -9.87
C ARG A 96 10.40 16.80 -10.68
N MET A 97 9.39 16.01 -10.36
CA MET A 97 8.10 16.05 -11.07
C MET A 97 7.42 17.40 -10.87
N MET A 98 7.35 17.89 -9.64
CA MET A 98 6.76 19.20 -9.30
C MET A 98 7.43 20.36 -10.04
N SER A 99 8.75 20.30 -10.26
CA SER A 99 9.46 21.37 -10.98
C SER A 99 9.14 21.44 -12.48
N HIS A 100 8.50 20.41 -13.05
CA HIS A 100 8.14 20.32 -14.47
C HIS A 100 6.63 20.38 -14.71
N ILE A 101 5.81 20.57 -13.67
CA ILE A 101 4.38 20.79 -13.84
C ILE A 101 4.18 22.18 -14.43
N GLU A 102 3.72 22.22 -15.67
CA GLU A 102 3.29 23.47 -16.29
C GLU A 102 2.00 23.98 -15.61
N PRO A 103 1.79 25.30 -15.49
CA PRO A 103 0.62 25.91 -14.85
C PRO A 103 -0.75 25.51 -15.41
N ASP A 104 -0.77 24.80 -16.54
CA ASP A 104 -1.97 24.47 -17.28
C ASP A 104 -2.27 22.95 -17.28
N MET A 105 -1.41 22.12 -16.67
CA MET A 105 -1.43 20.68 -16.91
C MET A 105 -2.36 19.82 -16.03
N GLU A 106 -2.81 20.21 -14.82
CA GLU A 106 -3.85 19.42 -14.12
C GLU A 106 -4.59 20.16 -12.98
N PRO A 107 -5.95 20.17 -12.96
CA PRO A 107 -6.73 20.92 -11.97
C PRO A 107 -6.61 20.44 -10.51
N ALA A 108 -6.06 19.25 -10.25
CA ALA A 108 -5.86 18.73 -8.89
C ALA A 108 -4.64 19.36 -8.19
N PHE A 109 -3.56 19.63 -8.93
CA PHE A 109 -2.32 20.24 -8.41
C PHE A 109 -2.40 21.76 -8.33
N HIS A 110 -3.29 22.42 -9.07
CA HIS A 110 -3.41 23.88 -9.01
C HIS A 110 -4.16 24.38 -7.77
N ARG A 111 -4.96 23.53 -7.11
CA ARG A 111 -5.68 23.92 -5.88
C ARG A 111 -4.79 23.94 -4.65
N HIS A 112 -3.73 23.14 -4.67
CA HIS A 112 -2.84 22.98 -3.55
C HIS A 112 -1.42 22.76 -4.07
N GLY A 113 -0.47 23.62 -3.69
CA GLY A 113 0.92 23.57 -4.15
C GLY A 113 1.65 22.26 -3.83
N PRO A 114 2.98 22.19 -4.02
CA PRO A 114 3.73 20.97 -3.75
C PRO A 114 3.61 20.55 -2.28
N PHE A 115 3.55 19.25 -2.02
CA PHE A 115 3.46 18.70 -0.66
C PHE A 115 4.77 18.83 0.11
N GLU A 116 4.68 19.00 1.43
CA GLU A 116 5.81 18.90 2.36
C GLU A 116 6.20 17.43 2.54
N THR A 117 7.28 17.02 1.88
CA THR A 117 7.75 15.62 1.89
C THR A 117 8.72 15.29 3.02
N ASP A 118 9.03 16.24 3.90
CA ASP A 118 10.06 16.08 4.95
C ASP A 118 9.62 15.07 6.03
N GLU A 119 8.31 14.84 6.17
CA GLU A 119 7.76 13.83 7.07
C GLU A 119 7.89 12.39 6.53
N ILE A 120 8.06 12.23 5.21
CA ILE A 120 8.09 10.91 4.55
C ILE A 120 9.32 10.15 5.04
N SER A 121 9.06 9.07 5.75
CA SER A 121 10.07 8.27 6.43
C SER A 121 9.75 6.77 6.31
N LYS A 122 10.65 5.93 6.81
CA LYS A 122 10.39 4.49 6.89
C LYS A 122 9.21 4.23 7.85
N PRO A 123 8.46 3.14 7.68
CA PRO A 123 7.37 2.78 8.58
C PRO A 123 7.86 2.73 10.02
N SER A 124 7.04 3.24 10.92
CA SER A 124 7.38 3.34 12.34
C SER A 124 6.17 3.02 13.20
N LEU A 125 6.45 2.56 14.42
CA LEU A 125 5.43 2.31 15.44
C LEU A 125 5.43 3.45 16.46
N GLU A 126 4.28 4.09 16.59
CA GLU A 126 4.00 5.06 17.64
C GLU A 126 2.91 4.49 18.55
N ALA A 127 3.31 4.15 19.78
CA ALA A 127 2.49 3.35 20.70
C ALA A 127 2.00 2.04 20.05
N ASP A 128 0.71 1.96 19.73
CA ASP A 128 0.05 0.80 19.11
C ASP A 128 -0.40 1.08 17.66
N HIS A 129 0.14 2.12 17.04
CA HIS A 129 -0.19 2.47 15.66
C HIS A 129 1.04 2.36 14.75
N LEU A 130 0.83 1.76 13.59
CA LEU A 130 1.77 1.80 12.48
C LEU A 130 1.48 3.02 11.63
N GLN A 131 2.50 3.85 11.45
CA GLN A 131 2.52 4.93 10.48
C GLN A 131 3.41 4.55 9.30
N PHE A 132 2.91 4.75 8.08
CA PHE A 132 3.68 4.57 6.85
C PHE A 132 3.18 5.54 5.76
N TYR A 133 3.93 5.60 4.66
CA TYR A 133 3.64 6.52 3.56
C TYR A 133 3.43 5.77 2.25
N VAL A 134 2.52 6.30 1.46
CA VAL A 134 2.12 5.76 0.16
C VAL A 134 1.98 6.90 -0.84
N TYR A 135 1.88 6.59 -2.11
CA TYR A 135 1.52 7.55 -3.14
C TYR A 135 0.44 7.00 -4.06
N GLN A 136 -0.41 7.88 -4.58
CA GLN A 136 -1.38 7.51 -5.60
C GLN A 136 -0.67 7.33 -6.94
N ARG A 137 -0.80 6.16 -7.57
CA ARG A 137 0.04 5.79 -8.73
C ARG A 137 -0.09 6.72 -9.93
N HIS A 138 -1.28 7.24 -10.19
CA HIS A 138 -1.55 8.07 -11.38
C HIS A 138 -1.11 9.52 -11.22
N THR A 139 -1.06 10.02 -9.98
CA THR A 139 -0.80 11.44 -9.68
C THR A 139 0.48 11.65 -8.88
N MET A 140 1.12 10.58 -8.40
CA MET A 140 2.28 10.65 -7.51
C MET A 140 2.04 11.47 -6.22
N VAL A 141 0.78 11.75 -5.88
CA VAL A 141 0.40 12.48 -4.66
C VAL A 141 0.72 11.61 -3.45
N PRO A 142 1.55 12.09 -2.49
CA PRO A 142 1.88 11.35 -1.29
C PRO A 142 0.78 11.44 -0.23
N TYR A 143 0.62 10.36 0.53
CA TYR A 143 -0.31 10.24 1.65
C TYR A 143 0.38 9.58 2.84
N ARG A 144 -0.03 9.97 4.04
CA ARG A 144 0.26 9.30 5.30
C ARG A 144 -0.87 8.34 5.65
N VAL A 145 -0.53 7.16 6.14
CA VAL A 145 -1.48 6.16 6.62
C VAL A 145 -1.10 5.80 8.05
N THR A 146 -2.07 5.93 8.96
CA THR A 146 -1.93 5.54 10.37
C THR A 146 -2.99 4.51 10.70
N CYS A 147 -2.58 3.35 11.19
CA CYS A 147 -3.48 2.22 11.45
C CYS A 147 -3.07 1.46 12.72
N PRO A 148 -4.00 0.74 13.38
CA PRO A 148 -3.64 -0.04 14.56
C PRO A 148 -2.73 -1.22 14.19
N PHE A 149 -1.76 -1.53 15.06
CA PHE A 149 -0.79 -2.60 14.84
C PHE A 149 -0.82 -3.64 15.96
N PRO A 150 -0.74 -4.95 15.65
CA PRO A 150 -0.82 -5.58 14.33
C PRO A 150 -2.29 -5.86 13.92
N ARG A 151 -3.27 -5.25 14.61
CA ARG A 151 -4.67 -5.63 14.49
C ARG A 151 -5.43 -4.64 13.62
N ILE A 152 -5.72 -5.07 12.39
CA ILE A 152 -6.63 -4.36 11.49
C ILE A 152 -7.78 -5.29 11.14
N THR A 153 -8.98 -4.75 11.17
CA THR A 153 -10.24 -5.41 10.90
C THR A 153 -10.94 -4.71 9.74
N ALA A 154 -11.87 -5.42 9.07
CA ALA A 154 -12.65 -4.84 7.99
C ALA A 154 -13.55 -3.67 8.44
N ALA A 155 -13.75 -3.49 9.75
CA ALA A 155 -14.53 -2.39 10.32
C ALA A 155 -13.69 -1.11 10.52
N ASP A 156 -12.36 -1.20 10.45
CA ASP A 156 -11.48 -0.07 10.69
C ASP A 156 -11.52 0.88 9.49
N ASN A 157 -11.99 2.11 9.72
CA ASN A 157 -11.92 3.18 8.72
C ASN A 157 -10.53 3.83 8.79
N ILE A 158 -9.57 3.27 8.04
CA ILE A 158 -8.19 3.75 8.00
C ILE A 158 -8.06 4.84 6.93
N PRO A 159 -7.83 6.11 7.31
CA PRO A 159 -7.73 7.20 6.36
C PRO A 159 -6.37 7.20 5.63
N TYR A 160 -6.41 7.65 4.38
CA TYR A 160 -5.23 8.05 3.62
C TYR A 160 -5.17 9.59 3.69
N GLU A 161 -4.32 10.11 4.57
CA GLU A 161 -4.22 11.54 4.88
C GLU A 161 -3.26 12.23 3.91
N LEU A 162 -3.69 13.34 3.30
CA LEU A 162 -2.79 14.18 2.52
C LEU A 162 -1.74 14.82 3.43
N LEU A 163 -0.52 14.94 2.91
CA LEU A 163 0.52 15.70 3.60
C LEU A 163 0.20 17.21 3.58
N PRO A 164 0.83 18.02 4.45
CA PRO A 164 0.76 19.47 4.37
C PRO A 164 1.27 20.00 3.02
N TYR A 165 0.84 21.20 2.64
CA TYR A 165 1.30 21.88 1.43
C TYR A 165 2.39 22.90 1.76
N ARG A 166 3.40 22.99 0.91
CA ARG A 166 4.34 24.11 0.89
C ARG A 166 3.58 25.34 0.36
N CYS A 167 3.24 26.26 1.26
CA CYS A 167 2.65 27.55 0.93
C CYS A 167 3.67 28.53 0.34
#